data_AF-A0A535DIW7-F1
#
_entry.id   AF-A0A535DIW7-F1
#
_cell.length_a   1.000
_cell.length_b   1.000
_cell.length_c   1.000
_cell.angle_alpha   90.00
_cell.angle_beta   90.00
_cell.angle_gamma   90.00
#
_symmetry.space_group_name_H-M   'P 1'
#
loop_
_entity.id
_entity.type
_entity.pdbx_description
1 polymer ?
#
loop_
_entity_poly.entity_id
_entity_poly.type
_entity_poly.pdbx_seq_one_letter_code
_entity_poly.pdbx_strand_id
1 'polypeptide(L)'
;MLVREQPATDLTIATRILARSGALVGDRRITLRLRDVMYIGGRDVELSTMTPYDVAVVLSSDGRMSDGDYVCAPTLRGCVVAALRRVRGENETSADDATIEAVWLDLVSQARISGALIGAFPTENEAP
;
A
#
# COMPACT_ATOMS: atom_id res chain seq x y z
N MET A 1 -11.25 7.64 16.63
CA MET A 1 -10.34 6.81 15.83
C MET A 1 -10.50 5.35 16.23
N LEU A 2 -11.21 4.57 15.42
CA LEU A 2 -11.39 3.13 15.66
C LEU A 2 -10.14 2.39 15.21
N VAL A 3 -9.67 1.41 15.97
CA VAL A 3 -8.44 0.62 15.70
C VAL A 3 -8.42 -0.02 14.30
N ARG A 4 -9.58 -0.16 13.64
CA ARG A 4 -9.71 -0.66 12.26
C ARG A 4 -9.28 0.35 11.18
N GLU A 5 -9.32 1.64 11.48
CA GLU A 5 -9.03 2.71 10.50
C GLU A 5 -7.52 2.87 10.25
N GLN A 6 -6.68 2.62 11.27
CA GLN A 6 -5.23 2.81 11.12
C GLN A 6 -4.60 1.86 10.09
N PRO A 7 -4.84 0.53 10.12
CA PRO A 7 -4.28 -0.38 9.11
C PRO A 7 -4.75 -0.06 7.68
N ALA A 8 -6.02 0.35 7.53
CA ALA A 8 -6.56 0.75 6.23
C ALA A 8 -5.91 2.06 5.74
N THR A 9 -5.65 3.00 6.65
CA THR A 9 -4.94 4.25 6.36
C THR A 9 -3.50 3.98 5.94
N ASP A 10 -2.77 3.13 6.67
CA ASP A 10 -1.38 2.77 6.36
C ASP A 10 -1.28 2.11 4.98
N LEU A 11 -2.19 1.18 4.68
CA LEU A 11 -2.27 0.54 3.37
C LEU A 11 -2.58 1.56 2.26
N THR A 12 -3.51 2.49 2.53
CA THR A 12 -3.91 3.54 1.58
C THR A 12 -2.76 4.46 1.24
N ILE A 13 -2.06 4.97 2.25
CA ILE A 13 -0.90 5.84 2.06
C ILE A 13 0.17 5.12 1.24
N ALA A 14 0.50 3.89 1.62
CA ALA A 14 1.51 3.12 0.91
C ALA A 14 1.15 2.87 -0.56
N THR A 15 -0.11 2.50 -0.80
CA THR A 15 -0.62 2.23 -2.14
C THR A 15 -0.60 3.48 -3.01
N ARG A 16 -1.06 4.63 -2.51
CA ARG A 16 -1.07 5.88 -3.29
C ARG A 16 0.33 6.35 -3.66
N ILE A 17 1.29 6.21 -2.74
CA ILE A 17 2.69 6.57 -3.00
C ILE A 17 3.26 5.69 -4.12
N LEU A 18 3.07 4.38 -4.03
CA LEU A 18 3.56 3.44 -5.04
C LEU A 18 2.85 3.56 -6.40
N ALA A 19 1.54 3.82 -6.41
CA ALA A 19 0.80 4.04 -7.65
C ALA A 19 1.32 5.26 -8.40
N ARG A 20 1.58 6.36 -7.70
CA ARG A 20 2.09 7.60 -8.30
C ARG A 20 3.54 7.50 -8.77
N SER A 21 4.35 6.67 -8.13
CA SER A 21 5.71 6.39 -8.60
C SER A 21 5.76 5.42 -9.78
N GLY A 22 4.60 4.85 -10.19
CA GLY A 22 4.52 3.81 -11.20
C GLY A 22 4.98 2.44 -10.71
N ALA A 23 5.18 2.26 -9.39
CA ALA A 23 5.63 1.00 -8.80
C ALA A 23 4.57 -0.12 -8.85
N LEU A 24 3.29 0.23 -9.09
CA LEU A 24 2.16 -0.68 -9.20
C LEU A 24 1.67 -0.81 -10.66
N VAL A 25 2.49 -1.43 -11.51
CA VAL A 25 2.16 -1.63 -12.94
C VAL A 25 1.08 -2.70 -13.10
N GLY A 26 0.07 -2.43 -13.94
CA GLY A 26 -0.95 -3.41 -14.34
C GLY A 26 -2.03 -3.67 -13.27
N ASP A 27 -2.47 -2.62 -12.57
CA ASP A 27 -3.47 -2.66 -11.49
C ASP A 27 -3.11 -3.56 -10.29
N ARG A 28 -1.81 -3.80 -10.10
CA ARG A 28 -1.32 -4.61 -8.98
C ARG A 28 -1.49 -3.90 -7.65
N ARG A 29 -1.88 -4.66 -6.63
CA ARG A 29 -2.23 -4.12 -5.31
C ARG A 29 -1.30 -4.66 -4.25
N ILE A 30 -0.80 -3.80 -3.37
CA ILE A 30 -0.12 -4.29 -2.16
C ILE A 30 -1.15 -4.71 -1.13
N THR A 31 -0.78 -5.64 -0.25
CA THR A 31 -1.64 -6.09 0.85
C THR A 31 -1.01 -5.76 2.21
N LEU A 32 -1.82 -5.54 3.23
CA LEU A 32 -1.37 -5.48 4.63
C LEU A 32 -1.97 -6.67 5.38
N ARG A 33 -1.11 -7.57 5.88
CA ARG A 33 -1.54 -8.68 6.73
C ARG A 33 -1.40 -8.30 8.20
N LEU A 34 -2.46 -8.52 8.97
CA LEU A 34 -2.45 -8.34 10.41
C LEU A 34 -3.08 -9.57 11.08
N ARG A 35 -2.23 -10.40 11.71
CA ARG A 35 -2.66 -11.69 12.29
C ARG A 35 -3.39 -12.55 11.25
N ASP A 36 -4.68 -12.79 11.47
CA ASP A 36 -5.55 -13.64 10.65
C ASP A 36 -6.34 -12.86 9.61
N VAL A 37 -6.20 -11.54 9.53
CA VAL A 37 -6.87 -10.71 8.52
C VAL A 37 -5.89 -10.12 7.52
N MET A 38 -6.39 -9.88 6.31
CA MET A 38 -5.69 -9.20 5.25
C MET A 38 -6.51 -8.00 4.77
N TYR A 39 -5.85 -6.85 4.71
CA TYR A 39 -6.37 -5.62 4.15
C TYR A 39 -5.95 -5.52 2.69
N ILE A 40 -6.93 -5.25 1.82
CA ILE A 40 -6.77 -5.25 0.37
C ILE A 40 -7.53 -4.04 -0.20
N GLY A 41 -6.90 -3.27 -1.09
CA GLY A 41 -7.62 -2.24 -1.84
C GLY A 41 -8.71 -2.85 -2.72
N GLY A 42 -9.90 -2.25 -2.75
CA GLY A 42 -11.04 -2.71 -3.52
C GLY A 42 -10.72 -2.89 -5.00
N ARG A 43 -11.38 -3.85 -5.66
CA ARG A 43 -11.26 -4.03 -7.11
C ARG A 43 -11.90 -2.83 -7.82
N ASP A 44 -11.33 -2.45 -8.97
CA ASP A 44 -11.77 -1.30 -9.77
C ASP A 44 -11.61 0.08 -9.10
N VAL A 45 -10.85 0.15 -8.00
CA VAL A 45 -10.50 1.41 -7.36
C VAL A 45 -9.18 1.93 -7.91
N GLU A 46 -9.19 3.16 -8.43
CA GLU A 46 -8.01 3.89 -8.86
C GLU A 46 -7.02 4.08 -7.71
N LEU A 47 -5.85 3.43 -7.81
CA LEU A 47 -4.88 3.32 -6.72
C LEU A 47 -4.29 4.67 -6.30
N SER A 48 -4.21 5.63 -7.22
CA SER A 48 -3.64 6.96 -6.95
C SER A 48 -4.57 7.87 -6.13
N THR A 49 -5.87 7.54 -6.07
CA THR A 49 -6.92 8.27 -5.36
C THR A 49 -7.65 7.44 -4.30
N MET A 50 -7.24 6.19 -4.07
CA MET A 50 -7.81 5.30 -3.07
C MET A 50 -7.90 5.96 -1.69
N THR A 51 -9.00 5.70 -0.98
CA THR A 51 -9.25 6.16 0.39
C THR A 51 -9.24 4.97 1.36
N PRO A 52 -9.13 5.19 2.67
CA PRO A 52 -9.25 4.10 3.65
C PRO A 52 -10.58 3.34 3.58
N TYR A 53 -11.64 3.95 3.04
CA TYR A 53 -12.97 3.35 2.88
C TYR A 53 -13.04 2.36 1.71
N ASP A 54 -12.10 2.46 0.78
CA ASP A 54 -12.00 1.54 -0.36
C ASP A 54 -11.26 0.23 0.02
N VAL A 55 -10.82 0.10 1.28
CA VAL A 55 -10.09 -1.07 1.77
C VAL A 55 -11.05 -2.14 2.28
N ALA A 56 -10.99 -3.31 1.67
CA ALA A 56 -11.66 -4.52 2.15
C ALA A 56 -10.78 -5.26 3.17
N VAL A 57 -11.42 -5.93 4.12
CA VAL A 57 -10.78 -6.81 5.11
C VAL A 57 -11.29 -8.23 4.91
N VAL A 58 -10.37 -9.17 4.66
CA VAL A 58 -10.70 -10.59 4.45
C VAL A 58 -9.99 -11.46 5.49
N LEU A 59 -10.63 -12.57 5.88
CA LEU A 59 -9.97 -13.58 6.70
C LEU A 59 -8.95 -14.35 5.85
N SER A 60 -7.74 -14.54 6.40
CA SER A 60 -6.64 -15.24 5.72
C SER A 60 -6.96 -16.71 5.45
N SER A 61 -7.89 -17.31 6.22
CA SER A 61 -8.41 -18.67 5.98
C SER A 61 -9.30 -18.75 4.74
N ASP A 62 -9.96 -17.64 4.39
CA ASP A 62 -11.04 -17.61 3.40
C ASP A 62 -10.55 -17.07 2.04
N GLY A 63 -9.44 -16.33 2.05
CA GLY A 63 -8.87 -15.69 0.87
C GLY A 63 -7.91 -16.60 0.09
N ARG A 64 -8.40 -17.29 -0.95
CA ARG A 64 -7.54 -17.71 -2.06
C ARG A 64 -7.28 -16.50 -2.96
N MET A 65 -6.19 -15.79 -2.72
CA MET A 65 -5.76 -14.73 -3.62
C MET A 65 -5.06 -15.32 -4.84
N SER A 66 -5.37 -14.78 -6.01
CA SER A 66 -4.63 -15.09 -7.24
C SER A 66 -3.26 -14.42 -7.15
N ASP A 67 -2.20 -15.21 -7.24
CA ASP A 67 -0.80 -14.84 -7.00
C ASP A 67 -0.22 -13.80 -8.01
N GLY A 68 -1.03 -13.36 -8.98
CA GLY A 68 -0.64 -12.42 -10.04
C GLY A 68 -1.04 -10.96 -9.82
N ASP A 69 -2.09 -10.72 -9.02
CA ASP A 69 -2.73 -9.39 -8.90
C ASP A 69 -2.28 -8.63 -7.65
N TYR A 70 -1.65 -9.35 -6.70
CA TYR A 70 -1.28 -8.82 -5.40
C TYR A 70 0.22 -8.95 -5.15
N VAL A 71 0.81 -7.91 -4.56
CA VAL A 71 2.15 -7.94 -3.99
C VAL A 71 2.01 -8.23 -2.50
N CYS A 72 2.35 -9.45 -2.12
CA CYS A 72 2.16 -9.96 -0.76
C CYS A 72 3.50 -10.21 -0.08
N ALA A 73 3.60 -9.76 1.16
CA ALA A 73 4.70 -10.04 2.06
C ALA A 73 4.17 -10.11 3.50
N PRO A 74 4.95 -10.67 4.46
CA PRO A 74 4.55 -10.75 5.86
C PRO A 74 4.28 -9.38 6.51
N THR A 75 4.81 -8.29 5.95
CA THR A 75 4.64 -6.92 6.43
C THR A 75 4.36 -5.97 5.27
N LEU A 76 3.68 -4.86 5.55
CA LEU A 76 3.46 -3.79 4.57
C LEU A 76 4.78 -3.26 3.99
N ARG A 77 5.81 -3.13 4.85
CA ARG A 77 7.17 -2.77 4.43
C ARG A 77 7.71 -3.76 3.40
N GLY A 78 7.53 -5.06 3.62
CA GLY A 78 7.93 -6.10 2.66
C GLY A 78 7.22 -5.93 1.31
N CYS A 79 5.93 -5.58 1.31
CA CYS A 79 5.18 -5.33 0.07
C CYS A 79 5.72 -4.11 -0.68
N VAL A 80 6.01 -3.02 0.04
CA VAL A 80 6.62 -1.79 -0.53
C VAL A 80 7.97 -2.11 -1.16
N VAL A 81 8.84 -2.81 -0.43
CA VAL A 81 10.18 -3.21 -0.93
C VAL A 81 10.05 -4.09 -2.18
N ALA A 82 9.17 -5.09 -2.15
CA ALA A 82 8.93 -5.99 -3.29
C ALA A 82 8.42 -5.23 -4.54
N ALA A 83 7.50 -4.27 -4.35
CA ALA A 83 7.00 -3.43 -5.44
C ALA A 83 8.11 -2.55 -6.05
N LEU A 84 8.91 -1.89 -5.20
CA LEU A 84 10.00 -1.01 -5.64
C LEU A 84 11.12 -1.77 -6.36
N ARG A 85 11.57 -2.90 -5.80
CA ARG A 85 12.60 -3.76 -6.44
C ARG A 85 12.16 -4.23 -7.81
N ARG A 86 10.88 -4.60 -7.94
CA ARG A 86 10.34 -5.10 -9.20
C ARG A 86 10.37 -4.06 -10.32
N VAL A 87 9.99 -2.81 -10.04
CA VAL A 87 10.00 -1.75 -11.08
C VAL A 87 11.42 -1.33 -11.45
N ARG A 88 12.39 -1.55 -10.57
CA ARG A 88 13.81 -1.36 -10.87
C ARG A 88 14.42 -2.49 -11.69
N GLY A 89 13.71 -3.60 -11.89
CA GLY A 89 14.24 -4.80 -12.54
C GLY A 89 15.33 -5.50 -11.70
N GLU A 90 15.38 -5.22 -10.40
CA GLU A 90 16.35 -5.80 -9.48
C GLU A 90 15.84 -7.18 -9.02
N ASN A 91 16.61 -8.24 -9.28
CA ASN A 91 16.38 -9.54 -8.64
C ASN A 91 16.67 -9.42 -7.13
N GLU A 92 16.06 -10.29 -6.32
CA GLU A 92 15.96 -10.26 -4.84
C GLU A 92 17.27 -9.98 -4.07
N THR A 93 18.43 -10.10 -4.71
CA THR A 93 19.77 -10.01 -4.12
C THR A 93 20.54 -8.71 -4.45
N SER A 94 20.03 -7.81 -5.29
CA SER A 94 20.86 -6.77 -5.92
C SER A 94 20.80 -5.37 -5.30
N ALA A 95 19.77 -5.02 -4.54
CA ALA A 95 19.66 -3.70 -3.92
C ALA A 95 19.84 -3.77 -2.41
N ASP A 96 20.74 -2.94 -1.90
CA ASP A 96 20.88 -2.68 -0.47
C ASP A 96 19.58 -2.09 0.07
N ASP A 97 19.09 -2.63 1.19
CA ASP A 97 17.88 -2.17 1.86
C ASP A 97 17.94 -0.68 2.22
N ALA A 98 19.15 -0.15 2.46
CA ALA A 98 19.37 1.29 2.67
C ALA A 98 19.00 2.13 1.43
N THR A 99 19.25 1.62 0.23
CA THR A 99 18.89 2.30 -1.02
C THR A 99 17.38 2.31 -1.22
N ILE A 100 16.71 1.20 -0.93
CA ILE A 100 15.24 1.12 -1.02
C ILE A 100 14.58 2.05 0.01
N GLU A 101 15.13 2.14 1.22
CA GLU A 101 14.63 3.06 2.24
C GLU A 101 14.76 4.53 1.82
N ALA A 102 15.93 4.94 1.29
CA ALA A 102 16.13 6.30 0.81
C ALA A 102 15.12 6.68 -0.29
N VAL A 103 14.84 5.74 -1.19
CA VAL A 103 13.88 5.91 -2.28
C VAL A 103 12.46 6.01 -1.74
N TRP A 104 12.11 5.15 -0.78
CA TRP A 104 10.83 5.24 -0.10
C TRP A 104 10.62 6.60 0.57
N LEU A 105 11.62 7.10 1.30
CA LEU A 105 11.58 8.41 1.95
C LEU A 105 11.43 9.56 0.96
N ASP A 106 12.12 9.51 -0.18
CA ASP A 106 11.97 10.51 -1.25
C ASP A 106 10.54 10.49 -1.83
N LEU A 107 9.98 9.31 -2.12
CA LEU A 107 8.60 9.17 -2.60
C LEU A 107 7.58 9.68 -1.58
N VAL A 108 7.78 9.41 -0.29
CA VAL A 108 6.94 9.96 0.79
C VAL A 108 7.02 11.50 0.80
N SER A 109 8.22 12.07 0.64
CA SER A 109 8.42 13.52 0.58
C SER A 109 7.69 14.14 -0.61
N GLN A 110 7.86 13.58 -1.81
CA GLN A 110 7.17 14.03 -3.03
C GLN A 110 5.66 13.92 -2.91
N ALA A 111 5.15 12.84 -2.31
CA ALA A 111 3.73 12.65 -2.07
C ALA A 111 3.16 13.73 -1.13
N ARG A 112 3.90 14.12 -0.09
CA ARG A 112 3.49 15.22 0.80
C ARG A 112 3.46 16.56 0.09
N ILE A 113 4.52 16.89 -0.66
CA ILE A 113 4.65 18.18 -1.35
C ILE A 113 3.58 18.36 -2.44
N SER A 114 3.27 17.29 -3.18
CA SER A 114 2.30 17.32 -4.28
C SER A 114 0.83 17.26 -3.82
N GLY A 115 0.56 17.22 -2.51
CA GLY A 115 -0.81 17.02 -1.99
C GLY A 115 -1.36 15.62 -2.26
N ALA A 116 -0.50 14.64 -2.55
CA ALA A 116 -0.89 13.28 -2.90
C ALA A 116 -1.60 12.52 -1.81
N LEU A 117 -1.44 12.97 -0.58
CA LEU A 117 -2.00 12.30 0.60
C LEU A 117 -3.27 12.99 1.10
N ILE A 118 -3.75 14.04 0.41
CA ILE A 118 -5.04 14.66 0.71
C ILE A 118 -6.15 13.61 0.49
N GLY A 119 -6.94 13.36 1.54
CA GLY A 119 -7.96 12.30 1.56
C GLY A 119 -7.43 10.87 1.79
N ALA A 120 -6.12 10.68 1.97
CA ALA A 120 -5.56 9.38 2.37
C ALA A 120 -5.73 9.13 3.88
N PHE A 121 -5.89 10.21 4.65
CA PHE A 121 -6.28 10.17 6.04
C PHE A 121 -7.80 10.25 6.14
N PRO A 122 -8.46 9.50 7.04
CA PRO A 122 -9.88 9.67 7.28
C PRO A 122 -10.13 11.13 7.68
N THR A 123 -11.15 11.76 7.09
CA THR A 123 -11.62 13.06 7.55
C THR A 123 -12.06 12.87 9.00
N GLU A 124 -11.49 13.65 9.92
CA GLU A 124 -11.99 13.76 11.29
C GLU A 124 -13.41 14.34 11.20
N ASN A 125 -14.40 13.48 10.98
CA ASN A 125 -15.78 13.90 11.06
C ASN A 125 -16.13 13.96 12.55
N GLU A 126 -16.17 15.20 13.03
CA GLU A 126 -16.91 15.71 14.18
C GLU A 126 -17.86 14.67 14.79
N ALA A 127 -17.49 14.15 15.96
CA ALA A 127 -18.48 13.60 16.87
C ALA A 127 -19.24 14.79 17.50
N PRO A 128 -20.58 14.77 17.57
CA PRO A 128 -21.34 15.76 18.33
C PRO A 128 -21.03 15.72 19.83
#